data_AF-A0A7J6FUF4-F1
#
_entry.id   AF-A0A7J6FUF4-F1
#
_cell.length_a   1.000
_cell.length_b   1.000
_cell.length_c   1.000
_cell.angle_alpha   90.00
_cell.angle_beta   90.00
_cell.angle_gamma   90.00
#
_symmetry.space_group_name_H-M   'P 1'
#
loop_
_entity.id
_entity.type
_entity.pdbx_description
1 polymer ?
#
loop_
_entity_poly.entity_id
_entity_poly.type
_entity_poly.pdbx_seq_one_letter_code
_entity_poly.pdbx_strand_id
1 'polypeptide(L)'
;MLETKCTVKGSAFMFGRFLTSIFWGMIADRYGRKPAMIFSTIAVIIFNTLFGLSTKFWMAVSTRFLLGSLCGTLGPLRAYVLEICNTKNQALGMSIISTAWGIGLLIGPALGGFLAQPAEKFPKLFSKKSLFGRFPYFLPCLLISIFALGVTIVCRWMPNKKSCSLKDMSSNHESDQNENLDQDEEKCPTPPKQSLYKNWPLMSSIILYCVFQLHDMAYSEIFPLWAVSPKKYGGLSYSSGQVGEVLAISGVGMLLFQLFCYPPIERTLGPIMVCRIGAVITIAVLSSYPFIAKLSGATLMVCITTGLFLLQNKAVDQSQRGAANGISMAAMSLFKAAGPAGGGVMYIDDFLGHRIIKVDHFSLVIR
;
A
#
# COMPACT_ATOMS: atom_id res chain seq x y z
N MET A 1 -17.97 20.48 -0.71
CA MET A 1 -17.65 20.30 -2.16
C MET A 1 -16.16 20.06 -2.42
N LEU A 2 -15.22 20.73 -1.74
CA LEU A 2 -13.76 20.46 -1.90
C LEU A 2 -13.33 19.11 -1.30
N GLU A 3 -13.85 18.74 -0.13
CA GLU A 3 -13.58 17.44 0.51
C GLU A 3 -14.00 16.28 -0.40
N THR A 4 -15.21 16.32 -0.96
CA THR A 4 -15.72 15.36 -1.94
C THR A 4 -14.77 15.20 -3.14
N LYS A 5 -14.17 16.30 -3.61
CA LYS A 5 -13.21 16.28 -4.73
C LYS A 5 -11.89 15.61 -4.35
N CYS A 6 -11.40 15.77 -3.12
CA CYS A 6 -10.19 15.08 -2.64
C CYS A 6 -10.43 13.58 -2.49
N THR A 7 -11.56 13.19 -1.90
CA THR A 7 -11.95 11.79 -1.73
C THR A 7 -12.07 11.08 -3.09
N VAL A 8 -12.74 11.71 -4.07
CA VAL A 8 -12.89 11.15 -5.42
C VAL A 8 -11.53 10.91 -6.09
N LYS A 9 -10.53 11.78 -5.89
CA LYS A 9 -9.18 11.58 -6.43
C LYS A 9 -8.46 10.38 -5.80
N GLY A 10 -8.59 10.18 -4.49
CA GLY A 10 -8.01 9.03 -3.78
C GLY A 10 -8.66 7.71 -4.19
N SER A 11 -10.00 7.69 -4.25
CA SER A 11 -10.78 6.52 -4.65
C SER A 11 -10.51 6.11 -6.10
N ALA A 12 -10.25 7.06 -7.01
CA ALA A 12 -9.93 6.74 -8.42
C ALA A 12 -8.68 5.86 -8.56
N PHE A 13 -7.62 6.12 -7.78
CA PHE A 13 -6.42 5.29 -7.79
C PHE A 13 -6.69 3.88 -7.27
N MET A 14 -7.43 3.75 -6.16
CA MET A 14 -7.78 2.45 -5.60
C MET A 14 -8.69 1.65 -6.54
N PHE A 15 -9.63 2.32 -7.20
CA PHE A 15 -10.51 1.70 -8.19
C PHE A 15 -9.74 1.20 -9.41
N GLY A 16 -8.79 2.00 -9.93
CA GLY A 16 -7.91 1.56 -11.01
C GLY A 16 -7.12 0.29 -10.66
N ARG A 17 -6.60 0.21 -9.43
CA ARG A 17 -5.88 -0.97 -8.92
C ARG A 17 -6.77 -2.18 -8.73
N PHE A 18 -8.00 -1.98 -8.26
CA PHE A 18 -8.98 -3.05 -8.11
C PHE A 18 -9.18 -3.80 -9.44
N LEU A 19 -9.33 -3.05 -10.55
CA LEU A 19 -9.58 -3.63 -11.87
C LEU A 19 -8.39 -4.43 -12.44
N THR A 20 -7.15 -4.02 -12.15
CA THR A 20 -5.97 -4.56 -12.87
C THR A 20 -5.00 -5.35 -12.01
N SER A 21 -5.15 -5.37 -10.69
CA SER A 21 -4.19 -6.03 -9.78
C SER A 21 -4.06 -7.54 -10.01
N ILE A 22 -5.16 -8.23 -10.32
CA ILE A 22 -5.13 -9.66 -10.70
C ILE A 22 -4.34 -9.84 -11.99
N PHE A 23 -4.60 -9.00 -13.00
CA PHE A 23 -3.89 -9.02 -14.29
C PHE A 23 -2.37 -8.86 -14.12
N TRP A 24 -1.93 -7.88 -13.33
CA TRP A 24 -0.52 -7.68 -13.03
C TRP A 24 0.12 -8.82 -12.24
N GLY A 25 -0.64 -9.44 -11.33
CA GLY A 25 -0.22 -10.65 -10.62
C GLY A 25 0.06 -11.81 -11.57
N MET A 26 -0.85 -12.07 -12.52
CA MET A 26 -0.71 -13.11 -13.53
C MET A 26 0.44 -12.83 -14.51
N ILE A 27 0.60 -11.58 -14.95
CA ILE A 27 1.75 -11.17 -15.78
C ILE A 27 3.06 -11.44 -15.06
N ALA A 28 3.13 -11.12 -13.77
CA ALA A 28 4.34 -11.33 -12.99
C ALA A 28 4.66 -12.82 -12.79
N ASP A 29 3.64 -13.69 -12.70
CA ASP A 29 3.85 -15.15 -12.69
C ASP A 29 4.36 -15.66 -14.05
N ARG A 30 3.84 -15.11 -15.16
CA ARG A 30 4.15 -15.60 -16.52
C ARG A 30 5.46 -15.07 -17.10
N TYR A 31 5.70 -13.76 -16.99
CA TYR A 31 6.83 -13.06 -17.60
C TYR A 31 7.95 -12.74 -16.59
N GLY A 32 7.75 -13.08 -15.32
CA GLY A 32 8.68 -12.84 -14.23
C GLY A 32 8.37 -11.58 -13.42
N ARG A 33 8.86 -11.52 -12.18
CA ARG A 33 8.56 -10.45 -11.22
C ARG A 33 9.16 -9.10 -11.60
N LYS A 34 10.42 -9.11 -12.06
CA LYS A 34 11.20 -7.89 -12.32
C LYS A 34 10.61 -7.02 -13.44
N PRO A 35 10.22 -7.54 -14.62
CA PRO A 35 9.60 -6.72 -15.66
C PRO A 35 8.32 -6.03 -15.21
N ALA A 36 7.46 -6.73 -14.44
CA ALA A 36 6.23 -6.17 -13.91
C ALA A 36 6.49 -5.00 -12.93
N MET A 37 7.52 -5.12 -12.09
CA MET A 37 7.94 -4.04 -11.19
C MET A 37 8.49 -2.82 -11.95
N ILE A 38 9.38 -3.03 -12.92
CA ILE A 38 9.97 -1.95 -13.75
C ILE A 38 8.87 -1.22 -14.53
N PHE A 39 7.94 -1.95 -15.15
CA PHE A 39 6.82 -1.33 -15.87
C PHE A 39 6.01 -0.41 -14.94
N SER A 40 5.70 -0.90 -13.75
CA SER A 40 4.91 -0.14 -12.78
C SER A 40 5.66 1.11 -12.28
N THR A 41 6.98 1.05 -12.07
CA THR A 41 7.75 2.24 -11.67
C THR A 41 7.86 3.27 -12.81
N ILE A 42 7.94 2.83 -14.07
CA ILE A 42 7.85 3.73 -15.23
C ILE A 42 6.48 4.41 -15.29
N ALA A 43 5.40 3.66 -15.07
CA ALA A 43 4.05 4.23 -14.98
C ALA A 43 3.95 5.29 -13.86
N VAL A 44 4.57 5.04 -12.69
CA VAL A 44 4.69 6.04 -11.62
C VAL A 44 5.37 7.31 -12.11
N ILE A 45 6.53 7.21 -12.76
CA ILE A 45 7.26 8.39 -13.26
C ILE A 45 6.38 9.22 -14.22
N ILE A 46 5.73 8.56 -15.18
CA ILE A 46 4.92 9.25 -16.21
C ILE A 46 3.68 9.91 -15.58
N PHE A 47 2.83 9.12 -14.92
CA PHE A 47 1.54 9.63 -14.45
C PHE A 47 1.66 10.52 -13.21
N ASN A 48 2.68 10.35 -12.38
CA ASN A 48 2.95 11.27 -11.27
C ASN A 48 3.40 12.65 -11.80
N THR A 49 4.25 12.68 -12.82
CA THR A 49 4.67 13.94 -13.46
C THR A 49 3.50 14.63 -14.16
N LEU A 50 2.67 13.87 -14.89
CA LEU A 50 1.44 14.40 -15.52
C LEU A 50 0.44 14.93 -14.49
N PHE A 51 0.33 14.29 -13.32
CA PHE A 51 -0.50 14.79 -12.22
C PHE A 51 0.00 16.16 -11.73
N GLY A 52 1.32 16.34 -11.57
CA GLY A 52 1.92 17.61 -11.18
C GLY A 52 1.63 18.76 -12.16
N LEU A 53 1.45 18.44 -13.45
CA LEU A 53 1.08 19.38 -14.51
C LEU A 53 -0.45 19.53 -14.70
N SER A 54 -1.26 18.89 -13.85
CA SER A 54 -2.71 18.94 -14.00
C SER A 54 -3.30 20.30 -13.58
N THR A 55 -4.09 20.90 -14.46
CA THR A 55 -4.82 22.17 -14.19
C THR A 55 -6.31 21.96 -13.97
N LYS A 56 -6.86 20.87 -14.50
CA LYS A 56 -8.27 20.52 -14.43
C LYS A 56 -8.50 19.36 -13.46
N PHE A 57 -9.60 19.42 -12.72
CA PHE A 57 -9.99 18.36 -11.78
C PHE A 57 -10.04 16.98 -12.45
N TRP A 58 -10.70 16.86 -13.60
CA TRP A 58 -10.84 15.59 -14.32
C TRP A 58 -9.51 15.05 -14.84
N MET A 59 -8.58 15.93 -15.24
CA MET A 59 -7.23 15.51 -15.62
C MET A 59 -6.47 14.87 -14.43
N ALA A 60 -6.62 15.46 -13.24
CA ALA A 60 -6.05 14.92 -12.01
C ALA A 60 -6.68 13.56 -11.64
N VAL A 61 -7.99 13.39 -11.83
CA VAL A 61 -8.69 12.12 -11.60
C VAL A 61 -8.24 11.05 -12.59
N SER A 62 -8.20 11.36 -13.90
CA SER A 62 -7.79 10.41 -14.93
C SER A 62 -6.33 9.95 -14.75
N THR A 63 -5.41 10.86 -14.45
CA THR A 63 -4.00 10.50 -14.19
C THR A 63 -3.87 9.59 -12.96
N ARG A 64 -4.67 9.81 -11.91
CA ARG A 64 -4.68 8.95 -10.72
C ARG A 64 -5.30 7.58 -10.97
N PHE A 65 -6.38 7.52 -11.73
CA PHE A 65 -6.98 6.27 -12.16
C PHE A 65 -6.00 5.43 -12.99
N LEU A 66 -5.39 6.03 -14.02
CA LEU A 66 -4.42 5.37 -14.89
C LEU A 66 -3.18 4.92 -14.11
N LEU A 67 -2.67 5.76 -13.21
CA LEU A 67 -1.60 5.38 -12.32
C LEU A 67 -1.99 4.16 -11.45
N GLY A 68 -3.21 4.12 -10.94
CA GLY A 68 -3.72 2.96 -10.20
C GLY A 68 -3.79 1.71 -11.06
N SER A 69 -4.36 1.82 -12.27
CA SER A 69 -4.51 0.70 -13.21
C SER A 69 -3.18 0.13 -13.69
N LEU A 70 -2.13 0.95 -13.78
CA LEU A 70 -0.83 0.54 -14.30
C LEU A 70 0.21 0.27 -13.19
N CYS A 71 -0.13 0.52 -11.92
CA CYS A 71 0.76 0.31 -10.78
C CYS A 71 0.41 -1.00 -10.05
N GLY A 72 1.00 -2.10 -10.55
CA GLY A 72 0.82 -3.44 -10.02
C GLY A 72 1.98 -3.94 -9.14
N THR A 73 2.84 -3.07 -8.57
CA THR A 73 4.11 -3.48 -7.94
C THR A 73 3.99 -4.36 -6.70
N LEU A 74 3.02 -4.08 -5.81
CA LEU A 74 3.04 -4.64 -4.45
C LEU A 74 2.89 -6.17 -4.42
N GLY A 75 2.07 -6.74 -5.30
CA GLY A 75 1.90 -8.19 -5.35
C GLY A 75 3.16 -8.93 -5.81
N PRO A 76 3.71 -8.60 -6.99
CA PRO A 76 4.98 -9.13 -7.48
C PRO A 76 6.15 -8.90 -6.51
N LEU A 77 6.21 -7.75 -5.83
CA LEU A 77 7.26 -7.47 -4.84
C LEU A 77 7.20 -8.42 -3.63
N ARG A 78 6.01 -8.66 -3.08
CA ARG A 78 5.82 -9.60 -1.96
C ARG A 78 6.21 -11.02 -2.34
N ALA A 79 5.76 -11.47 -3.51
CA ALA A 79 6.14 -12.77 -4.05
C ALA A 79 7.67 -12.86 -4.22
N TYR A 80 8.29 -11.84 -4.83
CA TYR A 80 9.72 -11.78 -5.06
C TYR A 80 10.55 -11.87 -3.77
N VAL A 81 10.19 -11.11 -2.73
CA VAL A 81 10.90 -11.14 -1.44
C VAL A 81 10.86 -12.52 -0.80
N LEU A 82 9.74 -13.25 -0.90
CA LEU A 82 9.64 -14.59 -0.34
C LEU A 82 10.38 -15.66 -1.15
N GLU A 83 10.61 -15.41 -2.43
CA GLU A 83 11.38 -16.28 -3.33
C GLU A 83 12.91 -16.08 -3.18
N ILE A 84 13.33 -14.89 -2.71
CA ILE A 84 14.75 -14.58 -2.46
C ILE A 84 15.16 -14.82 -1.00
N CYS A 85 14.26 -14.59 -0.04
CA CYS A 85 14.54 -14.80 1.37
C CYS A 85 14.41 -16.27 1.77
N ASN A 86 15.39 -16.77 2.52
CA ASN A 86 15.29 -18.05 3.22
C ASN A 86 14.09 -18.05 4.18
N THR A 87 13.50 -19.22 4.44
CA THR A 87 12.31 -19.38 5.30
C THR A 87 12.45 -18.68 6.66
N LYS A 88 13.66 -18.68 7.25
CA LYS A 88 13.98 -18.01 8.52
C LYS A 88 13.92 -16.47 8.45
N ASN A 89 14.13 -15.89 7.26
CA ASN A 89 14.23 -14.45 7.02
C ASN A 89 13.04 -13.89 6.23
N GLN A 90 12.07 -14.73 5.84
CA GLN A 90 10.87 -14.29 5.13
C GLN A 90 10.07 -13.26 5.93
N ALA A 91 9.93 -13.45 7.24
CA ALA A 91 9.26 -12.47 8.11
C ALA A 91 9.99 -11.11 8.12
N LEU A 92 11.33 -11.13 8.17
CA LEU A 92 12.14 -9.91 8.09
C LEU A 92 11.95 -9.22 6.73
N GLY A 93 12.04 -9.96 5.62
CA GLY A 93 11.81 -9.40 4.28
C GLY A 93 10.43 -8.74 4.13
N MET A 94 9.38 -9.38 4.64
CA MET A 94 8.01 -8.83 4.61
C MET A 94 7.84 -7.62 5.54
N SER A 95 8.54 -7.62 6.68
CA SER A 95 8.58 -6.46 7.58
C SER A 95 9.26 -5.26 6.95
N ILE A 96 10.30 -5.46 6.13
CA ILE A 96 10.98 -4.39 5.38
C ILE A 96 10.02 -3.75 4.36
N ILE A 97 9.25 -4.56 3.62
CA ILE A 97 8.20 -4.04 2.71
C ILE A 97 7.20 -3.19 3.49
N SER A 98 6.74 -3.67 4.64
CA SER A 98 5.76 -2.97 5.48
C SER A 98 6.33 -1.68 6.07
N THR A 99 7.61 -1.71 6.46
CA THR A 99 8.35 -0.56 6.97
C THR A 99 8.51 0.52 5.91
N ALA A 100 8.84 0.15 4.67
CA ALA A 100 8.96 1.10 3.56
C ALA A 100 7.64 1.86 3.31
N TRP A 101 6.50 1.19 3.49
CA TRP A 101 5.20 1.86 3.43
C TRP A 101 5.00 2.86 4.58
N GLY A 102 5.36 2.49 5.81
CA GLY A 102 5.34 3.39 6.97
C GLY A 102 6.23 4.63 6.80
N ILE A 103 7.44 4.46 6.25
CA ILE A 103 8.33 5.59 5.89
C ILE A 103 7.65 6.50 4.86
N GLY A 104 6.97 5.92 3.87
CA GLY A 104 6.21 6.69 2.88
C GLY A 104 5.08 7.51 3.50
N LEU A 105 4.38 6.98 4.50
CA LEU A 105 3.35 7.71 5.25
C LEU A 105 3.93 8.86 6.09
N LEU A 106 5.14 8.69 6.63
CA LEU A 106 5.85 9.73 7.37
C LEU A 106 6.35 10.85 6.45
N ILE A 107 7.09 10.49 5.41
CA ILE A 107 7.79 11.45 4.54
C ILE A 107 6.84 12.09 3.53
N GLY A 108 5.80 11.36 3.09
CA GLY A 108 4.89 11.78 2.03
C GLY A 108 4.17 13.10 2.29
N PRO A 109 3.39 13.23 3.38
CA PRO A 109 2.72 14.49 3.74
C PRO A 109 3.70 15.63 4.02
N ALA A 110 4.86 15.34 4.64
CA ALA A 110 5.88 16.33 4.92
C ALA A 110 6.45 16.93 3.63
N LEU A 111 6.90 16.09 2.68
CA LEU A 111 7.40 16.55 1.38
C LEU A 111 6.30 17.21 0.54
N GLY A 112 5.12 16.59 0.47
CA GLY A 112 4.00 17.10 -0.31
C GLY A 112 3.52 18.47 0.16
N GLY A 113 3.42 18.67 1.47
CA GLY A 113 3.01 19.94 2.07
C GLY A 113 4.11 20.99 2.03
N PHE A 114 5.36 20.64 2.38
CA PHE A 114 6.46 21.60 2.42
C PHE A 114 6.81 22.15 1.03
N LEU A 115 6.80 21.29 0.01
CA LEU A 115 7.18 21.65 -1.37
C LEU A 115 6.01 22.10 -2.24
N ALA A 116 4.76 22.00 -1.76
CA ALA A 116 3.62 22.59 -2.43
C ALA A 116 3.75 24.12 -2.48
N GLN A 117 3.28 24.70 -3.58
CA GLN A 117 3.30 26.14 -3.85
C GLN A 117 4.68 26.80 -3.68
N PRO A 118 5.71 26.31 -4.39
CA PRO A 118 7.07 26.78 -4.21
C PRO A 118 7.25 28.28 -4.52
N ALA A 119 6.44 28.84 -5.43
CA ALA A 119 6.48 30.27 -5.76
C ALA A 119 5.93 31.17 -4.63
N GLU A 120 5.13 30.64 -3.71
CA GLU A 120 4.63 31.37 -2.55
C GLU A 120 5.55 31.20 -1.35
N LYS A 121 6.04 29.98 -1.10
CA LYS A 121 6.91 29.67 0.04
C LYS A 121 8.36 30.09 -0.15
N PHE A 122 8.88 30.03 -1.38
CA PHE A 122 10.26 30.35 -1.72
C PHE A 122 10.34 31.40 -2.85
N PRO A 123 9.81 32.62 -2.63
CA PRO A 123 9.71 33.64 -3.68
C PRO A 123 11.07 34.13 -4.20
N LYS A 124 12.15 33.92 -3.44
CA LYS A 124 13.53 34.22 -3.87
C LYS A 124 14.07 33.22 -4.89
N LEU A 125 13.63 31.95 -4.87
CA LEU A 125 14.05 30.91 -5.82
C LEU A 125 13.06 30.72 -6.97
N PHE A 126 11.75 30.88 -6.71
CA PHE A 126 10.70 30.61 -7.69
C PHE A 126 9.85 31.85 -7.93
N SER A 127 9.93 32.41 -9.14
CA SER A 127 9.05 33.51 -9.56
C SER A 127 7.62 33.01 -9.80
N LYS A 128 6.62 33.84 -9.48
CA LYS A 128 5.20 33.55 -9.77
C LYS A 128 4.90 33.36 -11.26
N LYS A 129 5.73 33.93 -12.15
CA LYS A 129 5.61 33.74 -13.61
C LYS A 129 6.27 32.45 -14.12
N SER A 130 7.02 31.74 -13.26
CA SER A 130 7.68 30.49 -13.64
C SER A 130 6.69 29.33 -13.76
N LEU A 131 7.16 28.22 -14.36
CA LEU A 131 6.39 26.97 -14.46
C LEU A 131 5.88 26.50 -13.08
N PHE A 132 6.70 26.67 -12.05
CA PHE A 132 6.35 26.31 -10.67
C PHE A 132 5.34 27.25 -10.00
N GLY A 133 5.19 28.47 -10.53
CA GLY A 133 4.09 29.37 -10.16
C GLY A 133 2.77 29.00 -10.85
N ARG A 134 2.84 28.50 -12.09
CA ARG A 134 1.65 28.01 -12.83
C ARG A 134 1.15 26.66 -12.32
N PHE A 135 2.06 25.79 -11.88
CA PHE A 135 1.76 24.44 -11.39
C PHE A 135 2.25 24.24 -9.95
N PRO A 136 1.43 24.55 -8.93
CA PRO A 136 1.86 24.57 -7.53
C PRO A 136 2.26 23.20 -6.97
N TYR A 137 1.79 22.11 -7.58
CA TYR A 137 2.08 20.73 -7.17
C TYR A 137 3.14 20.04 -8.05
N PHE A 138 3.70 20.74 -9.05
CA PHE A 138 4.64 20.13 -9.98
C PHE A 138 5.98 19.78 -9.31
N LEU A 139 6.50 20.65 -8.45
CA LEU A 139 7.77 20.44 -7.76
C LEU A 139 7.81 19.15 -6.91
N PRO A 140 6.86 18.90 -5.97
CA PRO A 140 6.86 17.65 -5.21
C PRO A 140 6.68 16.42 -6.12
N CYS A 141 5.86 16.53 -7.18
CA CYS A 141 5.69 15.43 -8.13
C CYS A 141 6.99 15.12 -8.89
N LEU A 142 7.71 16.15 -9.34
CA LEU A 142 8.97 15.99 -10.05
C LEU A 142 10.02 15.29 -9.19
N LEU A 143 10.15 15.67 -7.92
CA LEU A 143 11.10 15.04 -6.99
C LEU A 143 10.77 13.57 -6.74
N ILE A 144 9.48 13.23 -6.55
CA ILE A 144 9.04 11.84 -6.42
C ILE A 144 9.34 11.05 -7.72
N SER A 145 9.14 11.66 -8.88
CA SER A 145 9.45 11.03 -10.17
C SER A 145 10.96 10.80 -10.36
N ILE A 146 11.82 11.74 -9.93
CA ILE A 146 13.28 11.57 -9.94
C ILE A 146 13.69 10.42 -9.01
N PHE A 147 13.12 10.36 -7.81
CA PHE A 147 13.35 9.25 -6.89
C PHE A 147 12.91 7.91 -7.49
N ALA A 148 11.72 7.85 -8.10
CA ALA A 148 11.22 6.66 -8.78
C ALA A 148 12.10 6.24 -9.98
N LEU A 149 12.73 7.20 -10.66
CA LEU A 149 13.71 6.93 -11.71
C LEU A 149 14.96 6.25 -11.13
N GLY A 150 15.49 6.75 -10.01
CA GLY A 150 16.57 6.09 -9.27
C GLY A 150 16.20 4.66 -8.85
N VAL A 151 15.00 4.46 -8.30
CA VAL A 151 14.48 3.13 -7.96
C VAL A 151 14.38 2.23 -9.20
N THR A 152 13.96 2.76 -10.35
CA THR A 152 13.88 1.99 -11.61
C THR A 152 15.26 1.52 -12.07
N ILE A 153 16.28 2.38 -11.95
CA ILE A 153 17.68 2.02 -12.24
C ILE A 153 18.14 0.92 -11.30
N VAL A 154 17.92 1.05 -9.98
CA VAL A 154 18.29 0.03 -8.99
C VAL A 154 17.55 -1.30 -9.25
N CYS A 155 16.26 -1.25 -9.58
CA CYS A 155 15.46 -2.41 -9.95
C CYS A 155 16.04 -3.16 -11.17
N ARG A 156 16.81 -2.49 -12.04
CA ARG A 156 17.48 -3.13 -13.18
C ARG A 156 18.59 -4.10 -12.74
N TRP A 157 19.17 -3.91 -11.55
CA TRP A 157 20.23 -4.75 -10.99
C TRP A 157 19.70 -5.98 -10.25
N MET A 158 18.40 -5.99 -9.97
CA MET A 158 17.72 -7.07 -9.29
C MET A 158 17.85 -8.41 -10.06
N PRO A 159 18.17 -9.53 -9.40
CA PRO A 159 18.32 -10.82 -10.06
C PRO A 159 16.98 -11.34 -10.59
N ASN A 160 16.99 -11.83 -11.83
CA ASN A 160 15.87 -12.52 -12.46
C ASN A 160 15.87 -14.00 -12.02
N LYS A 161 15.20 -14.35 -10.93
CA LYS A 161 14.82 -15.75 -10.72
C LYS A 161 13.70 -16.08 -11.71
N LYS A 162 14.01 -16.80 -12.79
CA LYS A 162 13.00 -17.60 -13.48
C LYS A 162 12.60 -18.75 -12.55
N SER A 163 11.38 -19.24 -12.71
CA SER A 163 10.80 -20.41 -12.03
C SER A 163 11.66 -21.68 -12.25
N CYS A 164 12.81 -21.81 -11.60
CA CYS A 164 13.55 -23.06 -11.49
C CYS A 164 13.02 -23.83 -10.29
N SER A 165 12.09 -24.74 -10.57
CA SER A 165 11.87 -25.94 -9.76
C SER A 165 11.11 -26.97 -10.60
N LEU A 166 11.71 -27.37 -11.72
CA LEU A 166 11.34 -28.61 -12.43
C LEU A 166 12.55 -29.25 -13.14
N LYS A 167 13.63 -28.50 -13.43
CA LYS A 167 14.83 -29.04 -14.09
C LYS A 167 15.99 -29.45 -13.17
N ASP A 168 16.09 -28.90 -11.95
CA ASP A 168 17.25 -29.15 -11.08
C ASP A 168 17.08 -30.35 -10.14
N MET A 169 15.95 -31.07 -10.22
CA MET A 169 15.71 -32.28 -9.41
C MET A 169 15.78 -33.57 -10.22
N SER A 170 15.83 -33.48 -11.56
CA SER A 170 16.00 -34.63 -12.46
C SER A 170 17.47 -34.87 -12.86
N SER A 171 18.41 -33.97 -12.53
CA SER A 171 19.81 -34.10 -12.96
C SER A 171 20.70 -34.96 -12.06
N ASN A 172 20.16 -35.60 -11.02
CA ASN A 172 20.95 -36.41 -10.08
C ASN A 172 20.68 -37.92 -10.17
N HIS A 173 19.86 -38.39 -11.12
CA HIS A 173 19.66 -39.81 -11.38
C HIS A 173 19.49 -40.04 -12.87
N GLU A 174 20.60 -40.20 -13.59
CA GLU A 174 20.72 -41.02 -14.80
C GLU A 174 22.16 -40.90 -15.32
N SER A 175 23.05 -41.64 -14.66
CA SER A 175 24.29 -42.12 -15.25
C SER A 175 23.99 -43.47 -15.91
N ASP A 176 24.47 -43.62 -17.15
CA ASP A 176 24.55 -44.84 -17.97
C ASP A 176 23.28 -45.31 -18.72
N GLN A 177 23.19 -44.97 -20.02
CA GLN A 177 23.36 -45.89 -21.17
C GLN A 177 22.95 -45.24 -22.52
N ASN A 178 23.72 -45.55 -23.57
CA ASN A 178 23.50 -45.17 -24.97
C ASN A 178 22.28 -45.89 -25.59
N GLU A 179 21.58 -45.23 -26.52
CA GLU A 179 21.43 -45.58 -27.96
C GLU A 179 20.13 -44.99 -28.55
N ASN A 180 20.20 -44.61 -29.83
CA ASN A 180 19.15 -43.98 -30.63
C ASN A 180 17.82 -44.76 -30.62
N LEU A 181 16.68 -44.05 -30.59
CA LEU A 181 15.42 -44.38 -31.28
C LEU A 181 14.41 -43.21 -31.12
N ASP A 182 13.74 -42.87 -32.21
CA ASP A 182 12.63 -41.91 -32.28
C ASP A 182 11.55 -42.21 -31.23
N GLN A 183 11.13 -41.20 -30.44
CA GLN A 183 9.84 -41.19 -29.74
C GLN A 183 9.50 -39.81 -29.17
N ASP A 184 8.28 -39.36 -29.51
CA ASP A 184 7.41 -38.34 -28.94
C ASP A 184 7.96 -37.36 -27.88
N GLU A 185 7.75 -36.06 -28.12
CA GLU A 185 7.82 -35.01 -27.09
C GLU A 185 6.84 -35.31 -25.95
N GLU A 186 7.30 -36.06 -24.94
CA GLU A 186 6.55 -36.33 -23.73
C GLU A 186 6.46 -35.05 -22.90
N LYS A 187 5.37 -34.30 -23.14
CA LYS A 187 5.02 -33.08 -22.41
C LYS A 187 4.70 -33.47 -20.97
N CYS A 188 5.70 -33.38 -20.10
CA CYS A 188 5.57 -33.61 -18.65
C CYS A 188 4.28 -32.94 -18.13
N PRO A 189 3.32 -33.69 -17.55
CA PRO A 189 2.01 -33.16 -17.22
C PRO A 189 2.16 -32.15 -16.08
N THR A 190 2.10 -30.86 -16.41
CA THR A 190 1.98 -29.82 -15.37
C THR A 190 0.76 -30.16 -14.50
N PRO A 191 0.91 -30.30 -13.17
CA PRO A 191 -0.20 -30.64 -12.31
C PRO A 191 -1.32 -29.60 -12.50
N PRO A 192 -2.60 -30.02 -12.49
CA PRO A 192 -3.70 -29.11 -12.72
C PRO A 192 -3.63 -27.99 -11.67
N LYS A 193 -3.41 -26.76 -12.13
CA LYS A 193 -3.32 -25.58 -11.26
C LYS A 193 -4.60 -25.52 -10.42
N GLN A 194 -4.48 -25.75 -9.11
CA GLN A 194 -5.63 -25.65 -8.22
C GLN A 194 -6.21 -24.23 -8.30
N SER A 195 -7.54 -24.16 -8.30
CA SER A 195 -8.23 -22.87 -8.30
C SER A 195 -7.94 -22.14 -6.99
N LEU A 196 -7.30 -20.98 -7.08
CA LEU A 196 -6.96 -20.14 -5.93
C LEU A 196 -8.20 -19.76 -5.10
N TYR A 197 -9.36 -19.61 -5.75
CA TYR A 197 -10.61 -19.29 -5.07
C TYR A 197 -11.14 -20.44 -4.20
N LYS A 198 -10.75 -21.69 -4.48
CA LYS A 198 -11.10 -22.86 -3.66
C LYS A 198 -10.13 -23.08 -2.50
N ASN A 199 -8.98 -22.40 -2.49
CA ASN A 199 -8.00 -22.48 -1.42
C ASN A 199 -8.49 -21.68 -0.20
N TRP A 200 -9.14 -22.37 0.73
CA TRP A 200 -9.74 -21.75 1.92
C TRP A 200 -8.73 -21.03 2.84
N PRO A 201 -7.54 -21.60 3.15
CA PRO A 201 -6.50 -20.87 3.87
C PRO A 201 -6.11 -19.53 3.22
N LEU A 202 -5.96 -19.49 1.90
CA LEU A 202 -5.72 -18.25 1.17
C LEU A 202 -6.89 -17.28 1.31
N MET A 203 -8.10 -17.72 0.95
CA MET A 203 -9.28 -16.86 0.91
C MET A 203 -9.64 -16.30 2.29
N SER A 204 -9.58 -17.10 3.35
CA SER A 204 -9.79 -16.64 4.74
C SER A 204 -8.79 -15.56 5.15
N SER A 205 -7.51 -15.71 4.79
CA SER A 205 -6.48 -14.69 5.07
C SER A 205 -6.67 -13.40 4.24
N ILE A 206 -7.23 -13.50 3.03
CA ILE A 206 -7.60 -12.32 2.21
C ILE A 206 -8.78 -11.58 2.83
N ILE A 207 -9.81 -12.30 3.30
CA ILE A 207 -10.98 -11.70 3.95
C ILE A 207 -10.55 -10.92 5.20
N LEU A 208 -9.76 -11.53 6.08
CA LEU A 208 -9.21 -10.86 7.26
C LEU A 208 -8.41 -9.61 6.87
N TYR A 209 -7.56 -9.72 5.85
CA TYR A 209 -6.79 -8.60 5.34
C TYR A 209 -7.68 -7.46 4.84
N CYS A 210 -8.77 -7.75 4.13
CA CYS A 210 -9.72 -6.73 3.67
C CYS A 210 -10.39 -5.99 4.83
N VAL A 211 -10.81 -6.71 5.87
CA VAL A 211 -11.41 -6.10 7.09
C VAL A 211 -10.42 -5.15 7.77
N PHE A 212 -9.17 -5.59 7.98
CA PHE A 212 -8.14 -4.74 8.58
C PHE A 212 -7.79 -3.53 7.72
N GLN A 213 -7.84 -3.67 6.40
CA GLN A 213 -7.50 -2.58 5.48
C GLN A 213 -8.62 -1.56 5.32
N LEU A 214 -9.87 -1.98 5.47
CA LEU A 214 -11.00 -1.06 5.63
C LEU A 214 -10.83 -0.23 6.90
N HIS A 215 -10.52 -0.88 8.03
CA HIS A 215 -10.27 -0.22 9.30
C HIS A 215 -9.07 0.75 9.21
N ASP A 216 -7.93 0.30 8.69
CA ASP A 216 -6.73 1.12 8.47
C ASP A 216 -7.05 2.37 7.64
N MET A 217 -7.79 2.21 6.54
CA MET A 217 -8.19 3.34 5.70
C MET A 217 -9.13 4.30 6.44
N ALA A 218 -10.16 3.77 7.11
CA ALA A 218 -11.11 4.58 7.86
C ALA A 218 -10.40 5.39 8.95
N TYR A 219 -9.50 4.78 9.72
CA TYR A 219 -8.71 5.49 10.71
C TYR A 219 -7.85 6.58 10.06
N SER A 220 -7.14 6.28 8.96
CA SER A 220 -6.22 7.23 8.33
C SER A 220 -6.91 8.50 7.81
N GLU A 221 -8.18 8.40 7.42
CA GLU A 221 -8.98 9.53 6.96
C GLU A 221 -9.69 10.26 8.11
N ILE A 222 -10.26 9.52 9.07
CA ILE A 222 -11.03 10.11 10.18
C ILE A 222 -10.14 10.76 11.22
N PHE A 223 -8.99 10.16 11.55
CA PHE A 223 -8.13 10.65 12.64
C PHE A 223 -7.69 12.11 12.46
N PRO A 224 -7.14 12.55 11.30
CA PRO A 224 -6.78 13.94 11.10
C PRO A 224 -7.97 14.90 11.23
N LEU A 225 -9.14 14.52 10.72
CA LEU A 225 -10.37 15.32 10.78
C LEU A 225 -10.88 15.48 12.22
N TRP A 226 -10.91 14.39 12.97
CA TRP A 226 -11.29 14.38 14.38
C TRP A 226 -10.29 15.16 15.25
N ALA A 227 -8.98 15.00 15.00
CA ALA A 227 -7.93 15.67 15.77
C ALA A 227 -8.00 17.20 15.62
N VAL A 228 -8.27 17.72 14.42
CA VAL A 228 -8.38 19.17 14.18
C VAL A 228 -9.70 19.75 14.74
N SER A 229 -10.72 18.93 14.92
CA SER A 229 -12.06 19.41 15.29
C SER A 229 -12.11 20.04 16.69
N PRO A 230 -12.98 21.05 16.93
CA PRO A 230 -13.05 21.75 18.20
C PRO A 230 -13.39 20.83 19.38
N LYS A 231 -12.81 21.10 20.56
CA LYS A 231 -13.09 20.35 21.81
C LYS A 231 -14.57 20.30 22.19
N LYS A 232 -15.33 21.35 21.82
CA LYS A 232 -16.79 21.40 22.02
C LYS A 232 -17.53 20.23 21.38
N TYR A 233 -17.02 19.71 20.27
CA TYR A 233 -17.61 18.58 19.56
C TYR A 233 -16.95 17.25 19.95
N GLY A 234 -15.97 17.23 20.86
CA GLY A 234 -15.24 16.01 21.23
C GLY A 234 -13.98 15.74 20.40
N GLY A 235 -13.53 16.71 19.59
CA GLY A 235 -12.21 16.69 18.93
C GLY A 235 -11.08 17.22 19.81
N LEU A 236 -9.84 17.21 19.32
CA LEU A 236 -8.67 17.64 20.10
C LEU A 236 -8.27 19.12 19.91
N SER A 237 -8.80 19.78 18.87
CA SER A 237 -8.40 21.13 18.43
C SER A 237 -6.90 21.25 18.12
N TYR A 238 -6.32 20.19 17.56
CA TYR A 238 -4.92 20.19 17.14
C TYR A 238 -4.73 21.07 15.91
N SER A 239 -3.59 21.76 15.86
CA SER A 239 -3.11 22.37 14.63
C SER A 239 -2.69 21.29 13.62
N SER A 240 -2.69 21.62 12.33
CA SER A 240 -2.22 20.69 11.28
C SER A 240 -0.78 20.22 11.50
N GLY A 241 0.06 21.06 12.14
CA GLY A 241 1.42 20.69 12.53
C GLY A 241 1.45 19.61 13.61
N GLN A 242 0.63 19.73 14.66
CA GLN A 242 0.53 18.74 15.73
C GLN A 242 -0.03 17.40 15.25
N VAL A 243 -0.98 17.42 14.31
CA VAL A 243 -1.45 16.18 13.66
C VAL A 243 -0.30 15.52 12.89
N GLY A 244 0.49 16.30 12.17
CA GLY A 244 1.70 15.82 11.50
C GLY A 244 2.73 15.22 12.47
N GLU A 245 2.93 15.84 13.64
CA GLU A 245 3.84 15.35 14.68
C GLU A 245 3.38 14.00 15.25
N VAL A 246 2.08 13.85 15.57
CA VAL A 246 1.53 12.57 16.05
C VAL A 246 1.70 11.47 15.02
N LEU A 247 1.34 11.75 13.75
CA LEU A 247 1.52 10.79 12.66
C LEU A 247 3.01 10.43 12.48
N ALA A 248 3.91 11.39 12.68
CA ALA A 248 5.33 11.15 12.58
C ALA A 248 5.87 10.24 13.69
N ILE A 249 5.50 10.52 14.95
CA ILE A 249 5.86 9.69 16.12
C ILE A 249 5.30 8.28 15.94
N SER A 250 4.02 8.14 15.55
CA SER A 250 3.39 6.85 15.27
C SER A 250 4.11 6.11 14.14
N GLY A 251 4.53 6.80 13.07
CA GLY A 251 5.30 6.22 11.97
C GLY A 251 6.66 5.67 12.39
N VAL A 252 7.39 6.40 13.24
CA VAL A 252 8.67 5.93 13.81
C VAL A 252 8.45 4.72 14.72
N GLY A 253 7.44 4.76 15.60
CA GLY A 253 7.09 3.62 16.46
C GLY A 253 6.74 2.38 15.65
N MET A 254 5.95 2.55 14.58
CA MET A 254 5.60 1.48 13.65
C MET A 254 6.83 0.89 12.96
N LEU A 255 7.80 1.73 12.58
CA LEU A 255 9.06 1.30 11.97
C LEU A 255 9.90 0.49 12.96
N LEU A 256 10.08 0.98 14.19
CA LEU A 256 10.86 0.28 15.22
C LEU A 256 10.24 -1.08 15.55
N PHE A 257 8.91 -1.13 15.70
CA PHE A 257 8.22 -2.39 15.92
C PHE A 257 8.41 -3.37 14.75
N GLN A 258 8.30 -2.91 13.51
CA GLN A 258 8.45 -3.79 12.33
C GLN A 258 9.86 -4.34 12.16
N LEU A 259 10.89 -3.53 12.44
CA LEU A 259 12.27 -3.97 12.27
C LEU A 259 12.76 -4.83 13.42
N PHE A 260 12.42 -4.48 14.66
CA PHE A 260 13.03 -5.09 15.85
C PHE A 260 12.11 -6.04 16.60
N CYS A 261 10.81 -5.74 16.69
CA CYS A 261 9.87 -6.53 17.50
C CYS A 261 9.17 -7.62 16.69
N TYR A 262 8.71 -7.30 15.47
CA TYR A 262 7.89 -8.21 14.67
C TYR A 262 8.63 -9.51 14.29
N PRO A 263 9.88 -9.49 13.76
CA PRO A 263 10.57 -10.71 13.38
C PRO A 263 10.80 -11.72 14.52
N PRO A 264 11.27 -11.34 15.73
CA PRO A 264 11.43 -12.30 16.82
C PRO A 264 10.08 -12.81 17.36
N ILE A 265 9.05 -11.97 17.40
CA ILE A 265 7.70 -12.36 17.82
C ILE A 265 7.10 -13.38 16.83
N GLU A 266 7.23 -13.16 15.52
CA GLU A 266 6.74 -14.10 14.50
C GLU A 266 7.48 -15.43 14.55
N ARG A 267 8.81 -15.40 14.76
CA ARG A 267 9.61 -16.63 14.88
C ARG A 267 9.24 -17.50 16.07
N THR A 268 8.77 -16.88 17.16
CA THR A 268 8.43 -17.58 18.40
C THR A 268 6.97 -18.05 18.45
N LEU A 269 6.04 -17.19 18.06
CA LEU A 269 4.60 -17.46 18.16
C LEU A 269 3.98 -17.99 16.85
N GLY A 270 4.69 -17.82 15.73
CA GLY A 270 4.17 -18.10 14.40
C GLY A 270 3.17 -17.04 13.91
N PRO A 271 2.92 -16.98 12.59
CA PRO A 271 2.16 -15.89 11.98
C PRO A 271 0.67 -15.90 12.37
N ILE A 272 0.08 -17.06 12.63
CA ILE A 272 -1.34 -17.19 13.01
C ILE A 272 -1.59 -16.59 14.40
N MET A 273 -0.74 -16.93 15.38
CA MET A 273 -0.89 -16.43 16.75
C MET A 273 -0.65 -14.92 16.81
N VAL A 274 0.33 -14.41 16.06
CA VAL A 274 0.56 -12.96 15.92
C VAL A 274 -0.66 -12.24 15.35
N CYS A 275 -1.29 -12.81 14.31
CA CYS A 275 -2.52 -12.23 13.77
C CYS A 275 -3.67 -12.24 14.79
N ARG A 276 -3.83 -13.31 15.59
CA ARG A 276 -4.86 -13.41 16.63
C ARG A 276 -4.64 -12.40 17.76
N ILE A 277 -3.42 -12.35 18.31
CA ILE A 277 -3.05 -11.40 19.37
C ILE A 277 -3.26 -9.98 18.86
N GLY A 278 -2.76 -9.67 17.66
CA GLY A 278 -2.95 -8.36 17.07
C GLY A 278 -4.43 -8.00 16.91
N ALA A 279 -5.27 -8.94 16.41
CA ALA A 279 -6.70 -8.70 16.28
C ALA A 279 -7.39 -8.35 17.61
N VAL A 280 -7.04 -9.08 18.69
CA VAL A 280 -7.55 -8.78 20.04
C VAL A 280 -7.10 -7.39 20.51
N ILE A 281 -5.83 -7.03 20.29
CA ILE A 281 -5.33 -5.70 20.64
C ILE A 281 -6.04 -4.62 19.82
N THR A 282 -6.26 -4.83 18.52
CA THR A 282 -7.00 -3.87 17.69
C THR A 282 -8.43 -3.68 18.18
N ILE A 283 -9.13 -4.74 18.60
CA ILE A 283 -10.46 -4.61 19.19
C ILE A 283 -10.39 -3.78 20.48
N ALA A 284 -9.44 -4.07 21.37
CA ALA A 284 -9.27 -3.33 22.62
C ALA A 284 -8.96 -1.84 22.38
N VAL A 285 -8.08 -1.54 21.42
CA VAL A 285 -7.74 -0.17 21.00
C VAL A 285 -8.96 0.50 20.36
N LEU A 286 -9.73 -0.21 19.54
CA LEU A 286 -10.97 0.30 18.94
C LEU A 286 -12.03 0.65 20.00
N SER A 287 -12.20 -0.22 20.99
CA SER A 287 -13.13 0.01 22.10
C SER A 287 -12.73 1.18 22.99
N SER A 288 -11.47 1.60 22.98
CA SER A 288 -11.00 2.75 23.77
C SER A 288 -11.18 4.10 23.07
N TYR A 289 -11.49 4.15 21.76
CA TYR A 289 -11.65 5.40 21.00
C TYR A 289 -12.69 6.37 21.57
N PRO A 290 -13.88 5.94 22.03
CA PRO A 290 -14.84 6.86 22.64
C PRO A 290 -14.28 7.60 23.86
N PHE A 291 -13.23 7.07 24.47
CA PHE A 291 -12.57 7.63 25.66
C PHE A 291 -11.25 8.34 25.32
N ILE A 292 -10.83 8.36 24.07
CA ILE A 292 -9.52 8.87 23.65
C ILE A 292 -9.39 10.38 23.85
N ALA A 293 -10.51 11.12 23.84
CA ALA A 293 -10.54 12.54 24.19
C ALA A 293 -10.17 12.81 25.67
N LYS A 294 -10.22 11.80 26.55
CA LYS A 294 -9.80 11.87 27.95
C LYS A 294 -8.35 11.42 28.16
N LEU A 295 -7.75 10.73 27.19
CA LEU A 295 -6.34 10.35 27.23
C LEU A 295 -5.49 11.43 26.55
N SER A 296 -4.58 12.06 27.29
CA SER A 296 -3.48 12.81 26.68
C SER A 296 -2.38 11.81 26.28
N GLY A 297 -2.34 11.35 25.03
CA GLY A 297 -1.31 10.39 24.65
C GLY A 297 -1.32 9.87 23.22
N ALA A 298 -0.22 9.18 22.88
CA ALA A 298 0.07 8.63 21.57
C ALA A 298 -0.89 7.50 21.19
N THR A 299 -1.39 7.52 19.96
CA THR A 299 -2.20 6.45 19.37
C THR A 299 -1.30 5.29 18.94
N LEU A 300 -1.53 4.12 19.56
CA LEU A 300 -0.84 2.88 19.23
C LEU A 300 -1.46 2.26 17.97
N MET A 301 -0.66 2.12 16.91
CA MET A 301 -1.03 1.38 15.70
C MET A 301 -0.41 -0.02 15.72
N VAL A 302 -1.26 -1.05 15.59
CA VAL A 302 -0.81 -2.46 15.64
C VAL A 302 -0.71 -3.03 14.23
N CYS A 303 0.45 -3.62 13.91
CA CYS A 303 0.75 -4.17 12.59
C CYS A 303 0.38 -5.65 12.46
N ILE A 304 -0.89 -5.91 12.15
CA ILE A 304 -1.40 -7.26 11.82
C ILE A 304 -1.14 -7.60 10.34
N THR A 305 -0.98 -6.57 9.52
CA THR A 305 -0.93 -6.66 8.06
C THR A 305 0.26 -7.48 7.56
N THR A 306 1.42 -7.41 8.21
CA THR A 306 2.63 -8.16 7.80
C THR A 306 2.46 -9.67 7.97
N GLY A 307 1.77 -10.11 9.02
CA GLY A 307 1.46 -11.52 9.27
C GLY A 307 0.53 -12.11 8.23
N LEU A 308 -0.49 -11.34 7.83
CA LEU A 308 -1.45 -11.74 6.80
C LEU A 308 -0.77 -11.92 5.43
N PHE A 309 0.21 -11.10 5.07
CA PHE A 309 0.94 -11.30 3.82
C PHE A 309 1.74 -12.60 3.81
N LEU A 310 2.34 -12.96 4.93
CA LEU A 310 3.10 -14.19 5.06
C LEU A 310 2.18 -15.41 4.97
N LEU A 311 1.01 -15.34 5.60
CA LEU A 311 -0.03 -16.39 5.51
C LEU A 311 -0.52 -16.57 4.06
N GLN A 312 -0.87 -15.48 3.37
CA GLN A 312 -1.35 -15.53 1.98
C GLN A 312 -0.33 -16.19 1.05
N ASN A 313 0.95 -15.86 1.19
CA ASN A 313 1.99 -16.40 0.31
C ASN A 313 2.46 -17.80 0.69
N LYS A 314 2.36 -18.20 1.97
CA LYS A 314 2.61 -19.58 2.41
C LYS A 314 1.46 -20.54 2.04
N ALA A 315 0.24 -20.01 1.86
CA ALA A 315 -0.92 -20.79 1.48
C ALA A 315 -0.94 -21.22 0.00
N VAL A 316 -0.01 -20.73 -0.83
CA VAL A 316 0.02 -21.00 -2.27
C VAL A 316 1.42 -21.35 -2.77
N ASP A 317 1.46 -22.15 -3.81
CA ASP A 317 2.70 -22.50 -4.49
C ASP A 317 3.36 -21.28 -5.13
N GLN A 318 4.69 -21.34 -5.25
CA GLN A 318 5.50 -20.25 -5.79
C GLN A 318 5.03 -19.78 -7.18
N SER A 319 4.54 -20.70 -8.01
CA SER A 319 4.06 -20.44 -9.37
C SER A 319 2.75 -19.63 -9.45
N GLN A 320 1.99 -19.55 -8.35
CA GLN A 320 0.71 -18.83 -8.27
C GLN A 320 0.73 -17.66 -7.27
N ARG A 321 1.87 -17.37 -6.63
CA ARG A 321 2.00 -16.28 -5.66
C ARG A 321 1.63 -14.92 -6.26
N GLY A 322 1.96 -14.66 -7.52
CA GLY A 322 1.62 -13.40 -8.19
C GLY A 322 0.11 -13.22 -8.29
N ALA A 323 -0.58 -14.21 -8.84
CA ALA A 323 -2.03 -14.23 -8.97
C ALA A 323 -2.72 -14.15 -7.59
N ALA A 324 -2.25 -14.89 -6.58
CA ALA A 324 -2.80 -14.85 -5.23
C ALA A 324 -2.67 -13.45 -4.59
N ASN A 325 -1.48 -12.84 -4.67
CA ASN A 325 -1.32 -11.46 -4.24
C ASN A 325 -2.16 -10.49 -5.09
N GLY A 326 -2.33 -10.75 -6.39
CA GLY A 326 -3.20 -9.97 -7.27
C GLY A 326 -4.66 -9.97 -6.79
N ILE A 327 -5.22 -11.13 -6.44
CA ILE A 327 -6.56 -11.28 -5.86
C ILE A 327 -6.66 -10.52 -4.53
N SER A 328 -5.67 -10.72 -3.65
CA SER A 328 -5.59 -10.02 -2.36
C SER A 328 -5.58 -8.50 -2.53
N MET A 329 -4.80 -8.00 -3.49
CA MET A 329 -4.70 -6.57 -3.79
C MET A 329 -5.98 -6.01 -4.41
N ALA A 330 -6.69 -6.77 -5.25
CA ALA A 330 -7.98 -6.37 -5.80
C ALA A 330 -9.00 -6.20 -4.68
N ALA A 331 -9.21 -7.25 -3.89
CA ALA A 331 -10.17 -7.27 -2.80
C ALA A 331 -9.88 -6.14 -1.79
N MET A 332 -8.63 -5.99 -1.37
CA MET A 332 -8.24 -4.91 -0.45
C MET A 332 -8.45 -3.52 -1.05
N SER A 333 -8.18 -3.31 -2.34
CA SER A 333 -8.36 -2.00 -2.98
C SER A 333 -9.84 -1.61 -3.04
N LEU A 334 -10.74 -2.58 -3.25
CA LEU A 334 -12.18 -2.37 -3.19
C LEU A 334 -12.62 -1.91 -1.79
N PHE A 335 -12.14 -2.57 -0.74
CA PHE A 335 -12.45 -2.20 0.64
C PHE A 335 -11.87 -0.82 1.01
N LYS A 336 -10.64 -0.51 0.58
CA LYS A 336 -10.05 0.83 0.76
C LYS A 336 -10.79 1.92 -0.02
N ALA A 337 -11.35 1.60 -1.18
CA ALA A 337 -12.16 2.56 -1.93
C ALA A 337 -13.47 2.91 -1.21
N ALA A 338 -14.05 1.95 -0.46
CA ALA A 338 -15.26 2.14 0.32
C ALA A 338 -15.04 2.88 1.66
N GLY A 339 -13.85 2.74 2.26
CA GLY A 339 -13.52 3.32 3.58
C GLY A 339 -13.83 4.82 3.72
N PRO A 340 -13.33 5.70 2.82
CA PRO A 340 -13.60 7.14 2.88
C PRO A 340 -15.09 7.50 2.70
N ALA A 341 -15.83 6.71 1.91
CA ALA A 341 -17.26 6.92 1.72
C ALA A 341 -18.07 6.55 2.98
N GLY A 342 -17.71 5.46 3.65
CA GLY A 342 -18.35 5.04 4.91
C GLY A 342 -17.98 5.94 6.10
N GLY A 343 -16.69 6.27 6.25
CA GLY A 343 -16.20 7.10 7.34
C GLY A 343 -16.74 8.53 7.31
N GLY A 344 -16.91 9.10 6.12
CA GLY A 344 -17.52 10.42 5.96
C GLY A 344 -19.00 10.45 6.36
N VAL A 345 -19.77 9.41 6.02
CA VAL A 345 -21.19 9.30 6.41
C VAL A 345 -21.34 9.15 7.91
N MET A 346 -20.57 8.25 8.55
CA MET A 346 -20.61 8.08 10.01
C MET A 346 -20.20 9.34 10.76
N TYR A 347 -19.17 10.07 10.29
CA TYR A 347 -18.77 11.33 10.92
C TYR A 347 -19.83 12.43 10.77
N ILE A 348 -20.52 12.48 9.63
CA ILE A 348 -21.60 13.44 9.40
C ILE A 348 -22.83 13.10 10.26
N ASP A 349 -23.20 11.83 10.36
CA ASP A 349 -24.40 11.42 11.08
C ASP A 349 -24.22 11.46 12.62
N ASP A 350 -23.08 10.98 13.15
CA ASP A 350 -22.86 10.93 14.62
C ASP A 350 -22.35 12.25 15.22
N PHE A 351 -21.53 13.01 14.50
CA PHE A 351 -20.90 14.24 15.06
C PHE A 351 -21.59 15.54 14.62
N LEU A 352 -22.21 15.56 13.44
CA LEU A 352 -22.89 16.75 12.89
C LEU A 352 -24.42 16.61 12.88
N GLY A 353 -24.96 15.47 13.34
CA GLY A 353 -26.39 15.14 13.42
C GLY A 353 -27.26 16.07 14.28
N HIS A 354 -26.68 17.07 14.96
CA HIS A 354 -27.43 18.23 15.42
C HIS A 354 -26.66 19.53 15.19
N ARG A 355 -27.09 20.25 14.14
CA ARG A 355 -26.81 21.66 13.77
C ARG A 355 -25.75 21.85 12.69
N ILE A 356 -26.30 22.05 11.48
CA ILE A 356 -25.78 22.78 10.32
C ILE A 356 -24.69 23.79 10.71
N ILE A 357 -23.45 23.50 10.33
CA ILE A 357 -22.42 24.53 10.16
C ILE A 357 -21.99 24.49 8.70
N LYS A 358 -22.36 25.54 7.96
CA LYS A 358 -21.69 25.91 6.72
C LYS A 358 -20.21 26.13 7.03
N VAL A 359 -19.37 25.22 6.57
CA VAL A 359 -17.91 25.35 6.65
C VAL A 359 -17.46 26.37 5.58
N ASP A 360 -17.64 27.66 5.87
CA ASP A 360 -17.20 28.76 4.99
C ASP A 360 -15.81 29.31 5.37
N HIS A 361 -15.17 28.83 6.44
CA HIS A 361 -13.87 29.36 6.91
C HIS A 361 -12.64 28.46 6.71
N PHE A 362 -12.76 27.29 6.08
CA PHE A 362 -11.63 26.38 5.82
C PHE A 362 -10.94 26.62 4.46
N SER A 363 -10.89 27.88 4.01
CA SER A 363 -10.19 28.26 2.76
C SER A 363 -8.66 28.44 2.94
N LEU A 364 -8.09 28.19 4.13
CA LEU A 364 -6.69 28.54 4.42
C LEU A 364 -5.73 27.36 4.64
N VAL A 365 -6.20 26.12 4.74
CA VAL A 365 -5.31 24.93 4.95
C VAL A 365 -5.06 24.15 3.66
N ILE A 366 -5.80 24.44 2.59
CA ILE A 366 -5.55 23.89 1.25
C ILE A 366 -5.72 25.02 0.23
N ARG A 367 -4.77 25.96 0.23
CA ARG A 367 -4.39 26.65 -0.99
C ARG A 367 -3.06 26.08 -1.44
#